data_AF-A0AAV3XG86-F1
#
_entry.id   AF-A0AAV3XG86-F1
#
_cell.length_a   1.000
_cell.length_b   1.000
_cell.length_c   1.000
_cell.angle_alpha   90.00
_cell.angle_beta   90.00
_cell.angle_gamma   90.00
#
_symmetry.space_group_name_H-M   'P 1'
#
loop_
_entity.id
_entity.type
_entity.pdbx_description
1 polymer ?
#
loop_
_entity_poly.entity_id
_entity_poly.type
_entity_poly.pdbx_seq_one_letter_code
_entity_poly.pdbx_strand_id
1 'polypeptide(L)'
;MTQPPHETTATNCAPPVPQSVMTASRNELSDVQLDCIWGEVPQDLHGHIFIATPVGSIESGGIPYADGTPTLNGDGAVYRLDFDQPGRVRVTSSILKPPCYWADFATQTEPAYRKYRFGNHGLGRSSMYLGLRNELNTAVLPIRFTGDTLDRLLVCWDGGRPYEIDLETLEVATAVGWNAEWEPQAKTPLNFVFNPVMT
;
A
#
# COMPACT_ATOMS: atom_id res chain seq x y z
N MET A 1 2.20 -28.03 52.96
CA MET A 1 1.63 -28.26 51.62
C MET A 1 1.40 -26.90 50.99
N THR A 2 2.33 -26.48 50.14
CA THR A 2 2.31 -25.21 49.42
C THR A 2 1.45 -25.36 48.16
N GLN A 3 0.44 -24.50 47.98
CA GLN A 3 -0.33 -24.42 46.74
C GLN A 3 0.61 -24.06 45.57
N PRO A 4 0.44 -24.66 44.38
CA PRO A 4 1.18 -24.24 43.20
C PRO A 4 0.67 -22.86 42.76
N PRO A 5 1.53 -22.03 42.16
CA PRO A 5 1.15 -20.69 41.70
C PRO A 5 0.10 -20.81 40.60
N HIS A 6 -0.97 -20.01 40.73
CA HIS A 6 -1.96 -19.84 39.68
C HIS A 6 -1.28 -19.24 38.45
N GLU A 7 -1.19 -20.03 37.37
CA GLU A 7 -0.89 -19.55 36.04
C GLU A 7 -2.04 -18.63 35.61
N THR A 8 -1.81 -17.32 35.68
CA THR A 8 -2.72 -16.33 35.12
C THR A 8 -2.61 -16.42 33.59
N THR A 9 -3.36 -17.34 32.98
CA THR A 9 -3.62 -17.28 31.54
C THR A 9 -4.41 -15.99 31.29
N ALA A 10 -3.70 -14.93 30.87
CA ALA A 10 -4.35 -13.74 30.35
C ALA A 10 -5.14 -14.16 29.11
N THR A 11 -6.44 -14.44 29.30
CA THR A 11 -7.39 -14.57 28.20
C THR A 11 -7.34 -13.26 27.43
N ASN A 12 -6.82 -13.33 26.21
CA ASN A 12 -6.82 -12.22 25.28
C ASN A 12 -8.29 -11.87 24.98
N CYS A 13 -8.85 -10.88 25.69
CA CYS A 13 -10.27 -10.54 25.68
C CYS A 13 -10.73 -9.80 24.40
N ALA A 14 -9.83 -9.56 23.44
CA ALA A 14 -10.21 -8.99 22.16
C ALA A 14 -10.57 -10.12 21.17
N PRO A 15 -11.73 -10.06 20.50
CA PRO A 15 -11.99 -10.96 19.39
C PRO A 15 -10.90 -10.81 18.34
N PRO A 16 -10.36 -11.90 17.78
CA PRO A 16 -9.34 -11.82 16.75
C PRO A 16 -9.89 -11.09 15.52
N VAL A 17 -9.05 -10.28 14.88
CA VAL A 17 -9.40 -9.70 13.58
C VAL A 17 -9.67 -10.83 12.59
N PRO A 18 -10.74 -10.78 11.76
CA PRO A 18 -11.03 -11.84 10.81
C PRO A 18 -9.85 -12.13 9.89
N GLN A 19 -9.44 -13.40 9.79
CA GLN A 19 -8.27 -13.79 9.01
C GLN A 19 -8.37 -13.36 7.54
N SER A 20 -9.59 -13.32 6.99
CA SER A 20 -9.87 -12.94 5.60
C SER A 20 -9.47 -11.51 5.25
N VAL A 21 -9.41 -10.59 6.23
CA VAL A 21 -8.94 -9.21 6.02
C VAL A 21 -7.46 -9.01 6.34
N MET A 22 -6.78 -10.09 6.75
CA MET A 22 -5.37 -10.08 7.17
C MET A 22 -4.45 -10.82 6.19
N THR A 23 -4.97 -11.19 5.01
CA THR A 23 -4.25 -11.94 3.97
C THR A 23 -4.30 -11.20 2.65
N ALA A 24 -3.15 -11.04 1.99
CA ALA A 24 -3.05 -10.52 0.64
C ALA A 24 -1.75 -11.02 0.00
N SER A 25 -1.82 -11.22 -1.31
CA SER A 25 -0.69 -11.62 -2.14
C SER A 25 -0.09 -10.39 -2.83
N ARG A 26 1.21 -10.47 -3.14
CA ARG A 26 1.93 -9.53 -4.00
C ARG A 26 1.84 -9.86 -5.49
N ASN A 27 1.07 -10.89 -5.87
CA ASN A 27 0.91 -11.26 -7.26
C ASN A 27 0.03 -10.22 -7.98
N GLU A 28 0.63 -9.54 -8.95
CA GLU A 28 -0.07 -8.61 -9.83
C GLU A 28 -0.91 -9.41 -10.85
N LEU A 29 -2.12 -8.91 -11.12
CA LEU A 29 -3.05 -9.49 -12.08
C LEU A 29 -3.05 -8.63 -13.33
N SER A 30 -3.03 -9.26 -14.51
CA SER A 30 -3.11 -8.57 -15.78
C SER A 30 -4.33 -9.06 -16.54
N ASP A 31 -5.32 -8.19 -16.66
CA ASP A 31 -6.48 -8.38 -17.52
C ASP A 31 -7.20 -9.74 -17.31
N VAL A 32 -7.50 -10.07 -16.06
CA VAL A 32 -8.10 -11.36 -15.69
C VAL A 32 -9.63 -11.26 -15.74
N GLN A 33 -10.30 -12.16 -16.46
CA GLN A 33 -11.76 -12.25 -16.44
C GLN A 33 -12.23 -12.77 -15.07
N LEU A 34 -13.21 -12.09 -14.46
CA LEU A 34 -13.90 -12.58 -13.27
C LEU A 34 -15.14 -13.38 -13.65
N ASP A 35 -15.39 -14.45 -12.90
CA ASP A 35 -16.61 -15.25 -12.97
C ASP A 35 -17.66 -14.72 -11.99
N CYS A 36 -18.89 -14.55 -12.47
CA CYS A 36 -20.03 -14.24 -11.61
C CYS A 36 -20.50 -15.53 -10.91
N ILE A 37 -20.16 -15.67 -9.62
CA ILE A 37 -20.51 -16.87 -8.83
C ILE A 37 -21.96 -16.86 -8.32
N TRP A 38 -22.61 -15.69 -8.28
CA TRP A 38 -23.98 -15.53 -7.81
C TRP A 38 -24.61 -14.25 -8.36
N GLY A 39 -25.88 -14.32 -8.80
CA GLY A 39 -26.60 -13.19 -9.41
C GLY A 39 -26.22 -12.98 -10.87
N GLU A 40 -26.30 -11.73 -11.33
CA GLU A 40 -25.92 -11.31 -12.68
C GLU A 40 -25.18 -9.97 -12.63
N VAL A 41 -24.19 -9.80 -13.51
CA VAL A 41 -23.55 -8.49 -13.71
C VAL A 41 -24.47 -7.65 -14.61
N PRO A 42 -24.89 -6.44 -14.19
CA PRO A 42 -25.78 -5.61 -14.99
C PRO A 42 -25.18 -5.31 -16.36
N GLN A 43 -26.02 -5.35 -17.39
CA GLN A 43 -25.59 -5.14 -18.78
C GLN A 43 -25.25 -3.68 -19.10
N ASP A 44 -25.77 -2.75 -18.30
CA ASP A 44 -25.63 -1.30 -18.41
C ASP A 44 -24.61 -0.72 -17.42
N LEU A 45 -23.92 -1.57 -16.65
CA LEU A 45 -22.83 -1.14 -15.78
C LEU A 45 -21.59 -0.85 -16.64
N HIS A 46 -21.07 0.38 -16.54
CA HIS A 46 -19.93 0.86 -17.31
C HIS A 46 -18.95 1.66 -16.45
N GLY A 47 -17.68 1.67 -16.86
CA GLY A 47 -16.60 2.39 -16.19
C GLY A 47 -15.71 1.48 -15.36
N HIS A 48 -15.08 2.06 -14.33
CA HIS A 48 -14.03 1.40 -13.56
C HIS A 48 -14.22 1.59 -12.06
N ILE A 49 -13.85 0.58 -11.27
CA ILE A 49 -13.71 0.69 -9.81
C ILE A 49 -12.24 0.53 -9.46
N PHE A 50 -11.70 1.48 -8.69
CA PHE A 50 -10.34 1.44 -8.18
C PHE A 50 -10.35 1.15 -6.67
N ILE A 51 -9.50 0.23 -6.24
CA ILE A 51 -9.39 -0.18 -4.84
C ILE A 51 -7.91 -0.16 -4.45
N ALA A 52 -7.54 0.62 -3.44
CA ALA A 52 -6.23 0.55 -2.81
C ALA A 52 -6.25 -0.43 -1.63
N THR A 53 -5.18 -1.20 -1.47
CA THR A 53 -5.00 -2.13 -0.36
C THR A 53 -3.51 -2.39 -0.08
N PRO A 54 -3.10 -2.61 1.17
CA PRO A 54 -1.74 -3.08 1.46
C PRO A 54 -1.56 -4.56 1.09
N VAL A 55 -0.40 -4.91 0.51
CA VAL A 55 -0.09 -6.29 0.08
C VAL A 55 1.18 -6.88 0.71
N GLY A 56 1.69 -6.27 1.77
CA GLY A 56 2.95 -6.68 2.43
C GLY A 56 4.16 -5.97 1.82
N SER A 57 5.37 -6.40 2.16
CA SER A 57 6.62 -5.79 1.65
C SER A 57 7.41 -6.76 0.78
N ILE A 58 8.48 -6.26 0.14
CA ILE A 58 9.47 -7.08 -0.59
C ILE A 58 10.02 -8.21 0.28
N GLU A 59 10.21 -7.95 1.58
CA GLU A 59 10.72 -8.91 2.55
C GLU A 59 9.70 -9.98 2.93
N SER A 60 8.42 -9.60 3.10
CA SER A 60 7.39 -10.53 3.56
C SER A 60 6.76 -11.36 2.45
N GLY A 61 6.84 -10.91 1.18
CA GLY A 61 6.22 -11.62 0.06
C GLY A 61 4.68 -11.59 0.04
N GLY A 62 4.06 -10.90 0.99
CA GLY A 62 2.61 -10.90 1.24
C GLY A 62 2.28 -10.49 2.67
N ILE A 63 0.99 -10.56 3.03
CA ILE A 63 0.52 -10.55 4.42
C ILE A 63 -0.23 -11.85 4.72
N PRO A 64 -0.21 -12.35 5.97
CA PRO A 64 0.25 -11.70 7.20
C PRO A 64 1.78 -11.64 7.35
N TYR A 65 2.25 -10.63 8.09
CA TYR A 65 3.64 -10.60 8.55
C TYR A 65 3.87 -11.61 9.67
N ALA A 66 4.92 -12.42 9.56
CA ALA A 66 5.22 -13.49 10.53
C ALA A 66 5.53 -12.96 11.95
N ASP A 67 6.01 -11.73 12.06
CA ASP A 67 6.39 -11.06 13.31
C ASP A 67 5.24 -10.27 13.97
N GLY A 68 4.03 -10.33 13.39
CA GLY A 68 2.87 -9.57 13.88
C GLY A 68 2.87 -8.08 13.49
N THR A 69 3.73 -7.67 12.56
CA THR A 69 3.68 -6.31 11.98
C THR A 69 2.26 -5.99 11.46
N PRO A 70 1.74 -4.77 11.69
CA PRO A 70 0.46 -4.33 11.13
C PRO A 70 0.42 -4.37 9.60
N THR A 71 -0.72 -4.73 9.03
CA THR A 71 -0.94 -4.75 7.57
C THR A 71 -0.71 -3.39 6.91
N LEU A 72 -0.90 -2.30 7.67
CA LEU A 72 -0.66 -0.91 7.26
C LEU A 72 0.79 -0.62 6.83
N ASN A 73 1.75 -1.48 7.17
CA ASN A 73 3.15 -1.34 6.77
C ASN A 73 3.46 -1.95 5.39
N GLY A 74 2.46 -2.50 4.70
CA GLY A 74 2.63 -3.11 3.38
C GLY A 74 2.61 -2.09 2.26
N ASP A 75 3.35 -2.39 1.19
CA ASP A 75 3.27 -1.66 -0.07
C ASP A 75 1.80 -1.60 -0.53
N GLY A 76 1.40 -0.44 -1.04
CA GLY A 76 0.10 -0.26 -1.67
C GLY A 76 0.03 -1.00 -2.99
N ALA A 77 -1.08 -1.68 -3.22
CA ALA A 77 -1.49 -2.15 -4.52
C ALA A 77 -2.83 -1.53 -4.89
N VAL A 78 -3.02 -1.26 -6.18
CA VAL A 78 -4.29 -0.84 -6.76
C VAL A 78 -4.86 -1.98 -7.57
N TYR A 79 -6.15 -2.24 -7.38
CA TYR A 79 -6.96 -3.08 -8.24
C TYR A 79 -7.89 -2.18 -9.05
N ARG A 80 -7.95 -2.41 -10.36
CA ARG A 80 -8.93 -1.81 -11.27
C ARG A 80 -9.87 -2.91 -11.76
N LEU A 81 -11.16 -2.74 -11.51
CA LEU A 81 -12.22 -3.58 -12.07
C LEU A 81 -12.82 -2.85 -13.27
N ASP A 82 -12.82 -3.50 -14.42
CA ASP A 82 -13.22 -2.95 -15.71
C ASP A 82 -14.59 -3.49 -16.12
N PHE A 83 -15.51 -2.57 -16.41
CA PHE A 83 -16.89 -2.84 -16.87
C PHE A 83 -17.11 -2.36 -18.31
N ASP A 84 -16.11 -2.60 -19.18
CA ASP A 84 -16.10 -2.11 -20.56
C ASP A 84 -16.95 -2.96 -21.52
N GLN A 85 -17.37 -4.16 -21.08
CA GLN A 85 -18.18 -5.08 -21.85
C GLN A 85 -19.45 -5.46 -21.07
N PRO A 86 -20.64 -5.42 -21.70
CA PRO A 86 -21.89 -5.77 -21.04
C PRO A 86 -21.84 -7.14 -20.34
N GLY A 87 -22.20 -7.16 -19.05
CA GLY A 87 -22.25 -8.38 -18.24
C GLY A 87 -20.90 -9.02 -17.94
N ARG A 88 -19.77 -8.34 -18.18
CA ARG A 88 -18.41 -8.87 -17.94
C ARG A 88 -17.62 -7.92 -17.05
N VAL A 89 -16.81 -8.51 -16.17
CA VAL A 89 -15.87 -7.77 -15.32
C VAL A 89 -14.47 -8.33 -15.52
N ARG A 90 -13.50 -7.45 -15.75
CA ARG A 90 -12.07 -7.81 -15.81
C ARG A 90 -11.33 -7.13 -14.67
N VAL A 91 -10.26 -7.74 -14.18
CA VAL A 91 -9.43 -7.17 -13.12
C VAL A 91 -7.98 -7.06 -13.55
N THR A 92 -7.40 -5.89 -13.28
CA THR A 92 -5.96 -5.64 -13.36
C THR A 92 -5.49 -5.12 -12.00
N SER A 93 -4.32 -5.53 -11.54
CA SER A 93 -3.72 -5.00 -10.32
C SER A 93 -2.25 -4.72 -10.47
N SER A 94 -1.77 -3.71 -9.75
CA SER A 94 -0.37 -3.30 -9.73
C SER A 94 0.03 -2.86 -8.33
N ILE A 95 1.19 -3.30 -7.88
CA ILE A 95 1.89 -2.76 -6.73
C ILE A 95 2.43 -1.39 -7.13
N LEU A 96 2.17 -0.41 -6.29
CA LEU A 96 2.65 0.95 -6.43
C LEU A 96 4.12 1.03 -6.05
N LYS A 97 4.95 1.51 -6.97
CA LYS A 97 6.43 1.48 -6.86
C LYS A 97 7.02 2.90 -6.84
N PRO A 98 6.75 3.72 -5.80
CA PRO A 98 7.37 5.04 -5.67
C PRO A 98 8.89 4.92 -5.48
N PRO A 99 9.69 6.00 -5.57
CA PRO A 99 11.16 5.92 -5.46
C PRO A 99 11.68 5.18 -4.21
N CYS A 100 11.02 5.31 -3.07
CA CYS A 100 11.40 4.59 -1.85
C CYS A 100 11.18 3.06 -1.92
N TYR A 101 10.35 2.57 -2.85
CA TYR A 101 10.13 1.14 -3.07
C TYR A 101 11.38 0.51 -3.67
N TRP A 102 11.94 1.16 -4.68
CA TRP A 102 13.17 0.74 -5.33
C TRP A 102 14.37 0.83 -4.40
N ALA A 103 14.38 1.84 -3.51
CA ALA A 103 15.37 1.92 -2.44
C ALA A 103 15.26 0.73 -1.48
N ASP A 104 14.06 0.40 -0.99
CA ASP A 104 13.88 -0.79 -0.13
C ASP A 104 14.31 -2.06 -0.86
N PHE A 105 13.85 -2.26 -2.09
CA PHE A 105 14.24 -3.40 -2.94
C PHE A 105 15.75 -3.56 -3.00
N ALA A 106 16.46 -2.52 -3.42
CA ALA A 106 17.92 -2.54 -3.53
C ALA A 106 18.60 -2.83 -2.18
N THR A 107 18.10 -2.26 -1.07
CA THR A 107 18.70 -2.51 0.25
C THR A 107 18.49 -3.93 0.76
N GLN A 108 17.41 -4.58 0.32
CA GLN A 108 17.08 -5.96 0.69
C GLN A 108 17.79 -6.99 -0.19
N THR A 109 18.00 -6.70 -1.47
CA THR A 109 18.60 -7.63 -2.43
C THR A 109 20.12 -7.47 -2.55
N GLU A 110 20.65 -6.25 -2.43
CA GLU A 110 22.08 -5.98 -2.64
C GLU A 110 22.85 -5.90 -1.32
N PRO A 111 23.84 -6.79 -1.08
CA PRO A 111 24.63 -6.77 0.15
C PRO A 111 25.34 -5.44 0.43
N ALA A 112 25.76 -4.73 -0.63
CA ALA A 112 26.43 -3.44 -0.54
C ALA A 112 25.58 -2.34 0.16
N TYR A 113 24.25 -2.46 0.07
CA TYR A 113 23.32 -1.47 0.61
C TYR A 113 22.67 -1.91 1.94
N ARG A 114 23.12 -3.02 2.53
CA ARG A 114 22.52 -3.60 3.75
C ARG A 114 22.38 -2.63 4.92
N LYS A 115 23.33 -1.71 5.11
CA LYS A 115 23.27 -0.69 6.18
C LYS A 115 22.08 0.27 6.04
N TYR A 116 21.53 0.42 4.85
CA TYR A 116 20.41 1.32 4.56
C TYR A 116 19.04 0.63 4.61
N ARG A 117 18.97 -0.65 5.01
CA ARG A 117 17.73 -1.44 4.99
C ARG A 117 16.59 -0.77 5.73
N PHE A 118 15.40 -0.94 5.15
CA PHE A 118 14.15 -0.60 5.81
C PHE A 118 13.68 -1.79 6.65
N GLY A 119 13.12 -1.47 7.81
CA GLY A 119 12.48 -2.43 8.72
C GLY A 119 11.15 -1.88 9.20
N ASN A 120 10.30 -2.78 9.70
CA ASN A 120 9.01 -2.43 10.27
C ASN A 120 9.21 -1.83 11.67
N HIS A 121 8.69 -0.63 11.91
CA HIS A 121 8.78 0.08 13.18
C HIS A 121 7.42 0.73 13.50
N GLY A 122 6.64 0.07 14.37
CA GLY A 122 5.27 0.51 14.66
C GLY A 122 4.39 0.47 13.41
N LEU A 123 3.72 1.59 13.10
CA LEU A 123 2.80 1.73 11.97
C LEU A 123 3.47 2.15 10.65
N GLY A 124 4.80 2.00 10.54
CA GLY A 124 5.50 2.34 9.32
C GLY A 124 6.75 1.52 9.10
N ARG A 125 7.25 1.58 7.87
CA ARG A 125 8.48 0.90 7.46
C ARG A 125 9.56 1.93 7.16
N SER A 126 10.67 1.88 7.89
CA SER A 126 11.66 2.96 7.91
C SER A 126 13.09 2.45 7.92
N SER A 127 14.00 3.31 7.47
CA SER A 127 15.44 3.15 7.50
C SER A 127 16.05 4.28 8.33
N MET A 128 16.97 3.92 9.22
CA MET A 128 17.69 4.90 10.06
C MET A 128 18.54 5.90 9.27
N TYR A 129 18.76 5.65 7.98
CA TYR A 129 19.57 6.50 7.10
C TYR A 129 18.76 7.13 5.97
N LEU A 130 17.72 6.45 5.48
CA LEU A 130 16.94 6.91 4.32
C LEU A 130 15.61 7.53 4.68
N GLY A 131 15.09 7.31 5.91
CA GLY A 131 13.81 7.84 6.35
C GLY A 131 12.66 6.84 6.23
N LEU A 132 11.46 7.33 5.96
CA LEU A 132 10.21 6.55 6.01
C LEU A 132 9.73 6.16 4.61
N ARG A 133 9.24 4.94 4.44
CA ARG A 133 8.57 4.52 3.21
C ARG A 133 7.28 5.32 3.04
N ASN A 134 6.98 5.67 1.79
CA ASN A 134 5.67 6.11 1.38
C ASN A 134 5.00 4.91 0.72
N GLU A 135 4.12 4.24 1.44
CA GLU A 135 3.56 2.96 1.01
C GLU A 135 2.41 3.11 0.01
N LEU A 136 1.78 4.29 -0.09
CA LEU A 136 0.66 4.58 -0.99
C LEU A 136 -0.53 3.59 -0.88
N ASN A 137 -0.81 3.10 0.34
CA ASN A 137 -1.73 1.99 0.57
C ASN A 137 -3.07 2.39 1.20
N THR A 138 -3.34 3.70 1.38
CA THR A 138 -4.48 4.18 2.19
C THR A 138 -5.71 4.50 1.35
N ALA A 139 -5.55 5.26 0.27
CA ALA A 139 -6.69 5.75 -0.50
C ALA A 139 -6.38 5.94 -1.98
N VAL A 140 -7.43 5.86 -2.80
CA VAL A 140 -7.47 6.36 -4.18
C VAL A 140 -8.42 7.56 -4.24
N LEU A 141 -8.00 8.65 -4.88
CA LEU A 141 -8.82 9.86 -5.02
C LEU A 141 -8.85 10.36 -6.47
N PRO A 142 -10.03 10.40 -7.11
CA PRO A 142 -10.16 11.04 -8.41
C PRO A 142 -10.04 12.56 -8.24
N ILE A 143 -9.25 13.20 -9.09
CA ILE A 143 -9.09 14.64 -9.12
C ILE A 143 -9.28 15.16 -10.55
N ARG A 144 -9.90 16.33 -10.63
CA ARG A 144 -9.97 17.14 -11.85
C ARG A 144 -10.08 18.60 -11.42
N PHE A 145 -9.11 19.40 -11.85
CA PHE A 145 -9.15 20.84 -11.61
C PHE A 145 -9.83 21.56 -12.76
N THR A 146 -10.23 22.80 -12.49
CA THR A 146 -10.79 23.69 -13.51
C THR A 146 -9.78 23.88 -14.63
N GLY A 147 -10.17 23.49 -15.85
CA GLY A 147 -9.32 23.57 -17.03
C GLY A 147 -8.62 22.26 -17.40
N ASP A 148 -8.64 21.24 -16.53
CA ASP A 148 -8.16 19.91 -16.90
C ASP A 148 -9.09 19.27 -17.94
N THR A 149 -8.50 18.63 -18.94
CA THR A 149 -9.22 17.89 -19.98
C THR A 149 -9.38 16.40 -19.64
N LEU A 150 -8.68 15.92 -18.61
CA LEU A 150 -8.63 14.52 -18.21
C LEU A 150 -8.85 14.40 -16.70
N ASP A 151 -9.55 13.33 -16.30
CA ASP A 151 -9.56 12.87 -14.92
C ASP A 151 -8.20 12.26 -14.58
N ARG A 152 -7.71 12.54 -13.37
CA ARG A 152 -6.51 11.92 -12.81
C ARG A 152 -6.87 11.19 -11.54
N LEU A 153 -6.03 10.24 -11.15
CA LEU A 153 -6.23 9.47 -9.92
C LEU A 153 -4.98 9.56 -9.05
N LEU A 154 -5.19 9.97 -7.81
CA LEU A 154 -4.17 9.98 -6.78
C LEU A 154 -4.20 8.68 -6.00
N VAL A 155 -3.02 8.15 -5.67
CA VAL A 155 -2.81 7.14 -4.64
C VAL A 155 -2.14 7.81 -3.44
N CYS A 156 -2.64 7.51 -2.25
CA CYS A 156 -2.32 8.25 -1.05
C CYS A 156 -1.88 7.35 0.09
N TRP A 157 -1.04 7.93 0.94
CA TRP A 157 -0.73 7.44 2.27
C TRP A 157 -0.49 8.64 3.18
N ASP A 158 -1.01 8.58 4.40
CA ASP A 158 -1.10 9.76 5.28
C ASP A 158 0.25 10.38 5.62
N GLY A 159 1.33 9.58 5.66
CA GLY A 159 2.67 10.05 6.02
C GLY A 159 3.55 10.51 4.85
N GLY A 160 2.99 10.63 3.64
CA GLY A 160 3.75 10.91 2.43
C GLY A 160 2.98 11.69 1.38
N ARG A 161 3.71 12.15 0.37
CA ARG A 161 3.11 12.83 -0.79
C ARG A 161 2.20 11.88 -1.55
N PRO A 162 1.02 12.33 -2.01
CA PRO A 162 0.25 11.60 -3.00
C PRO A 162 1.04 11.44 -4.31
N TYR A 163 0.72 10.40 -5.06
CA TYR A 163 1.24 10.18 -6.41
C TYR A 163 0.07 10.03 -7.39
N GLU A 164 0.26 10.52 -8.61
CA GLU A 164 -0.58 10.17 -9.74
C GLU A 164 -0.17 8.79 -10.28
N ILE A 165 -1.14 8.03 -10.78
CA ILE A 165 -0.89 6.79 -11.52
C ILE A 165 -1.41 6.90 -12.96
N ASP A 166 -0.79 6.15 -13.86
CA ASP A 166 -1.32 5.90 -15.18
C ASP A 166 -2.57 5.01 -15.07
N LEU A 167 -3.69 5.45 -15.66
CA LEU A 167 -4.97 4.77 -15.50
C LEU A 167 -5.11 3.49 -16.34
N GLU A 168 -4.26 3.31 -17.35
CA GLU A 168 -4.23 2.12 -18.21
C GLU A 168 -3.31 1.04 -17.62
N THR A 169 -2.08 1.43 -17.23
CA THR A 169 -1.04 0.51 -16.75
C THR A 169 -1.03 0.33 -15.23
N LEU A 170 -1.64 1.26 -14.49
CA LEU A 170 -1.58 1.36 -13.02
C LEU A 170 -0.16 1.60 -12.47
N GLU A 171 0.78 2.05 -13.32
CA GLU A 171 2.11 2.43 -12.88
C GLU A 171 2.10 3.81 -12.20
N VAL A 172 2.99 4.00 -11.22
CA VAL A 172 3.19 5.30 -10.58
C VAL A 172 3.80 6.27 -11.59
N ALA A 173 3.10 7.37 -11.90
CA ALA A 173 3.50 8.33 -12.91
C ALA A 173 4.37 9.45 -12.31
N THR A 174 3.87 10.18 -11.31
CA THR A 174 4.60 11.29 -10.69
C THR A 174 4.09 11.59 -9.28
N ALA A 175 4.94 12.17 -8.43
CA ALA A 175 4.51 12.74 -7.16
C ALA A 175 3.71 14.03 -7.40
N VAL A 176 2.75 14.31 -6.53
CA VAL A 176 2.07 15.60 -6.48
C VAL A 176 3.01 16.64 -5.85
N GLY A 177 3.29 17.72 -6.59
CA GLY A 177 4.12 18.83 -6.14
C GLY A 177 5.63 18.54 -6.08
N TRP A 178 6.43 19.61 -6.06
CA TRP A 178 7.88 19.58 -5.95
C TRP A 178 8.31 19.24 -4.53
N ASN A 179 9.49 18.62 -4.34
CA ASN A 179 10.03 18.34 -3.01
C ASN A 179 10.09 19.58 -2.09
N ALA A 180 10.30 20.77 -2.67
CA ALA A 180 10.40 22.03 -1.94
C ALA A 180 9.06 22.57 -1.42
N GLU A 181 7.94 22.07 -1.94
CA GLU A 181 6.59 22.46 -1.50
C GLU A 181 6.11 21.67 -0.29
N TRP A 182 6.78 20.57 0.05
CA TRP A 182 6.40 19.69 1.15
C TRP A 182 7.32 19.84 2.34
N GLU A 183 6.73 20.11 3.51
CA GLU A 183 7.48 20.23 4.74
C GLU A 183 7.54 18.90 5.50
N PRO A 184 8.73 18.47 5.97
CA PRO A 184 8.84 17.30 6.83
C PRO A 184 8.03 17.49 8.11
N GLN A 185 7.24 16.48 8.47
CA GLN A 185 6.42 16.50 9.68
C GLN A 185 7.26 16.73 10.94
N ALA A 186 8.48 16.19 10.96
CA ALA A 186 9.43 16.38 12.04
C ALA A 186 10.75 16.92 11.49
N LYS A 187 11.20 18.05 12.06
CA LYS A 187 12.56 18.56 11.83
C LYS A 187 13.52 17.71 12.64
N THR A 188 14.14 16.73 11.99
CA THR A 188 15.20 15.93 12.61
C THR A 188 16.56 16.47 12.20
N PRO A 189 17.62 16.30 13.01
CA PRO A 189 18.98 16.64 12.58
C PRO A 189 19.49 15.75 11.43
N LEU A 190 18.78 14.66 11.12
CA LEU A 190 19.07 13.78 10.01
C LEU A 190 18.30 14.26 8.78
N ASN A 191 19.02 14.65 7.73
CA ASN A 191 18.42 15.02 6.45
C ASN A 191 18.10 13.75 5.66
N PHE A 192 16.94 13.14 5.93
CA PHE A 192 16.53 11.92 5.25
C PHE A 192 16.21 12.17 3.77
N VAL A 193 16.45 11.16 2.94
CA VAL A 193 16.07 11.18 1.52
C VAL A 193 14.55 11.08 1.37
N PHE A 194 13.91 10.25 2.22
CA PHE A 194 12.47 10.05 2.27
C PHE A 194 11.92 10.60 3.59
N ASN A 195 11.72 11.91 3.63
CA ASN A 195 11.11 12.55 4.80
C ASN A 195 9.61 12.21 4.87
N PRO A 196 9.09 11.87 6.06
CA PRO A 196 7.65 11.84 6.27
C PRO A 196 7.10 13.25 6.13
N VAL A 197 6.04 13.41 5.35
CA VAL A 197 5.36 14.71 5.14
C VAL A 197 3.88 14.50 5.45
N MET A 198 3.29 15.41 6.23
CA MET A 198 1.86 15.32 6.59
C MET A 198 1.07 16.60 6.31
N THR A 199 1.71 17.64 5.78
CA THR A 199 1.11 18.92 5.39
C THR A 199 2.05 19.65 4.46
#